data_AF-A0AAF0Q8U0-F1
#
_entry.id   AF-A0AAF0Q8U0-F1
#
_cell.length_a   1.000
_cell.length_b   1.000
_cell.length_c   1.000
_cell.angle_alpha   90.00
_cell.angle_beta   90.00
_cell.angle_gamma   90.00
#
_symmetry.space_group_name_H-M   'P 1'
#
loop_
_entity.id
_entity.type
_entity.pdbx_description
1 polymer ?
#
loop_
_entity_poly.entity_id
_entity_poly.type
_entity_poly.pdbx_seq_one_letter_code
_entity_poly.pdbx_strand_id
1 'polypeptide(L)'
;MYVVQRNGPRCFLCNETRETNNHLFLHCKFTTQVWNLFFRLTKTTWTMPEHTADLMSCWIRRGGSKSQKKWWRIIPSCIWWTIWKERNGRCFEDKIRSIHDVKWKCLETLFFWCKQNCIEEVEELVDFLGTL
;
A
#
# COMPACT_ATOMS: atom_id res chain seq x y z
N MET A 1 -14.11 -16.56 37.39
CA MET A 1 -13.29 -15.72 36.48
C MET A 1 -13.50 -16.23 35.06
N TYR A 2 -14.32 -15.55 34.26
CA TYR A 2 -14.46 -15.89 32.84
C TYR A 2 -13.28 -15.27 32.09
N VAL A 3 -12.46 -16.11 31.46
CA VAL A 3 -11.42 -15.67 30.54
C VAL A 3 -12.12 -15.12 29.31
N VAL A 4 -12.20 -13.79 29.19
CA VAL A 4 -12.61 -13.15 27.94
C VAL A 4 -11.58 -13.55 26.88
N GLN A 5 -12.00 -14.37 25.92
CA GLN A 5 -11.18 -14.70 24.75
C GLN A 5 -10.78 -13.39 24.05
N ARG A 6 -9.47 -13.09 24.02
CA ARG A 6 -8.87 -11.93 23.34
C ARG A 6 -8.92 -12.08 21.80
N ASN A 7 -10.08 -12.30 21.21
CA ASN A 7 -10.23 -12.28 19.75
C ASN A 7 -10.65 -10.88 19.33
N GLY A 8 -9.67 -10.08 18.89
CA GLY A 8 -9.93 -8.78 18.26
C GLY A 8 -10.78 -8.92 16.99
N PRO A 9 -11.34 -7.82 16.46
CA PRO A 9 -12.25 -7.87 15.33
C PRO A 9 -11.60 -8.51 14.09
N ARG A 10 -12.42 -9.13 13.25
CA ARG A 10 -12.01 -9.53 11.90
C ARG A 10 -11.64 -8.28 11.09
N CYS A 11 -10.69 -8.44 10.16
CA CYS A 11 -10.27 -7.37 9.27
C CYS A 11 -11.44 -6.89 8.41
N PHE A 12 -11.71 -5.58 8.42
CA PHE A 12 -12.82 -4.97 7.68
C PHE A 12 -12.66 -5.04 6.14
N LEU A 13 -11.47 -5.44 5.66
CA LEU A 13 -11.22 -5.57 4.23
C LEU A 13 -11.52 -6.99 3.70
N CYS A 14 -11.05 -8.03 4.38
CA CYS A 14 -11.24 -9.42 3.94
C CYS A 14 -12.34 -10.18 4.69
N ASN A 15 -12.71 -9.72 5.89
CA ASN A 15 -13.65 -10.37 6.80
C ASN A 15 -13.33 -11.83 7.16
N GLU A 16 -12.08 -12.26 7.00
CA GLU A 16 -11.65 -13.66 7.18
C GLU A 16 -10.70 -13.84 8.35
N THR A 17 -9.64 -13.03 8.41
CA THR A 17 -8.59 -13.12 9.42
C THR A 17 -8.77 -12.01 10.46
N ARG A 18 -8.32 -12.26 11.69
CA ARG A 18 -8.19 -11.23 12.72
C ARG A 18 -7.37 -10.05 12.21
N GLU A 19 -7.83 -8.84 12.48
CA GLU A 19 -7.10 -7.64 12.11
C GLU A 19 -5.86 -7.46 13.01
N THR A 20 -4.70 -7.30 12.36
CA THR A 20 -3.44 -6.89 12.97
C THR A 20 -2.77 -5.89 12.03
N ASN A 21 -1.76 -5.16 12.49
CA ASN A 21 -1.01 -4.25 11.62
C ASN A 21 -0.40 -4.99 10.41
N ASN A 22 0.27 -6.12 10.67
CA ASN A 22 0.89 -6.93 9.61
C ASN A 22 -0.17 -7.51 8.67
N HIS A 23 -1.29 -8.00 9.19
CA HIS A 23 -2.37 -8.48 8.32
C HIS A 23 -2.94 -7.35 7.48
N LEU A 24 -3.36 -6.24 8.09
CA LEU A 24 -4.01 -5.14 7.39
C LEU A 24 -3.15 -4.57 6.27
N PHE A 25 -1.86 -4.36 6.52
CA PHE A 25 -0.99 -3.63 5.61
C PHE A 25 -0.15 -4.51 4.67
N LEU A 26 -0.03 -5.82 4.94
CA LEU A 26 0.80 -6.74 4.14
C LEU A 26 0.03 -7.96 3.65
N HIS A 27 -0.58 -8.70 4.57
CA HIS A 27 -1.02 -10.09 4.32
C HIS A 27 -2.51 -10.25 4.04
N CYS A 28 -3.30 -9.20 4.19
CA CYS A 28 -4.72 -9.21 3.84
C CYS A 28 -4.86 -9.40 2.34
N LYS A 29 -5.64 -10.40 1.90
CA LYS A 29 -5.88 -10.68 0.48
C LYS A 29 -6.36 -9.46 -0.34
N PHE A 30 -7.03 -8.51 0.31
CA PHE A 30 -7.43 -7.25 -0.32
C PHE A 30 -6.21 -6.35 -0.54
N THR A 31 -5.41 -6.15 0.51
CA THR A 31 -4.16 -5.38 0.47
C THR A 31 -3.11 -5.98 -0.45
N THR A 32 -2.97 -7.30 -0.50
CA THR A 32 -2.06 -8.01 -1.41
C THR A 32 -2.37 -7.70 -2.88
N GLN A 33 -3.64 -7.51 -3.24
CA GLN A 33 -4.01 -7.11 -4.60
C GLN A 33 -3.55 -5.70 -4.96
N VAL A 34 -3.48 -4.79 -3.97
CA VAL A 34 -2.93 -3.44 -4.15
C VAL A 34 -1.42 -3.53 -4.29
N TRP A 35 -0.71 -4.27 -3.42
CA TRP A 35 0.73 -4.51 -3.59
C TRP A 35 1.09 -5.10 -4.95
N ASN A 36 0.33 -6.10 -5.40
CA ASN A 36 0.53 -6.75 -6.70
C ASN A 36 0.34 -5.78 -7.89
N LEU A 37 -0.42 -4.69 -7.75
CA LEU A 37 -0.46 -3.65 -8.77
C LEU A 37 0.93 -3.03 -8.94
N PHE A 38 1.53 -2.58 -7.85
CA PHE A 38 2.84 -1.92 -7.88
C PHE A 38 3.95 -2.87 -8.30
N PHE A 39 3.95 -4.12 -7.83
CA PHE A 39 4.93 -5.12 -8.27
C PHE A 39 4.89 -5.36 -9.78
N ARG A 40 3.70 -5.32 -10.38
CA ARG A 40 3.53 -5.43 -11.84
C ARG A 40 4.01 -4.19 -12.58
N LEU A 41 3.61 -3.00 -12.10
CA LEU A 41 4.03 -1.72 -12.70
C LEU A 41 5.56 -1.60 -12.67
N THR A 42 6.16 -1.80 -11.50
CA THR A 42 7.61 -1.67 -11.33
C THR A 42 8.40 -2.92 -11.75
N LYS A 43 7.74 -3.91 -12.38
CA LYS A 43 8.32 -5.20 -12.81
C LYS A 43 9.21 -5.84 -11.73
N THR A 44 8.78 -5.76 -10.47
CA THR A 44 9.58 -6.14 -9.31
C THR A 44 9.10 -7.46 -8.72
N THR A 45 9.97 -8.46 -8.68
CA THR A 45 9.73 -9.69 -7.91
C THR A 45 9.90 -9.41 -6.42
N TRP A 46 8.83 -9.56 -5.64
CA TRP A 46 8.83 -9.23 -4.22
C TRP A 46 8.30 -10.39 -3.37
N THR A 47 9.01 -10.71 -2.29
CA THR A 47 8.55 -11.61 -1.23
C THR A 47 8.15 -10.75 -0.04
N MET A 48 6.88 -10.79 0.33
CA MET A 48 6.36 -9.97 1.43
C MET A 48 6.98 -10.44 2.77
N PRO A 49 7.64 -9.57 3.54
CA PRO A 49 8.16 -9.96 4.85
C PRO A 49 7.03 -10.08 5.89
N GLU A 50 7.34 -10.66 7.04
CA GLU A 50 6.34 -10.89 8.09
C GLU A 50 5.81 -9.59 8.70
N HIS A 51 6.70 -8.64 8.99
CA HIS A 51 6.36 -7.40 9.69
C HIS A 51 6.51 -6.14 8.82
N THR A 52 5.69 -5.13 9.12
CA THR A 52 5.74 -3.83 8.41
C THR A 52 7.06 -3.10 8.61
N ALA A 53 7.72 -3.27 9.75
CA ALA A 53 9.06 -2.73 9.99
C ALA A 53 10.10 -3.36 9.05
N ASP A 54 10.03 -4.68 8.85
CA ASP A 54 10.92 -5.40 7.95
C ASP A 54 10.71 -4.95 6.50
N LEU A 55 9.45 -4.76 6.09
CA LEU A 55 9.09 -4.19 4.79
C LEU A 55 9.81 -2.87 4.57
N MET A 56 9.68 -1.91 5.50
CA MET A 56 10.33 -0.61 5.34
C MET A 56 11.86 -0.74 5.24
N SER A 57 12.44 -1.63 6.04
CA SER A 57 13.89 -1.85 6.04
C SER A 57 14.40 -2.37 4.68
N CYS A 58 13.71 -3.34 4.07
CA CYS A 58 14.15 -3.94 2.81
C CYS A 58 13.70 -3.13 1.59
N TRP A 59 12.58 -2.41 1.69
CA TRP A 59 12.07 -1.55 0.63
C TRP A 59 13.04 -0.43 0.29
N ILE A 60 13.54 0.28 1.32
CA ILE A 60 14.48 1.40 1.14
C ILE A 60 15.79 0.93 0.49
N ARG A 61 16.28 -0.26 0.87
CA ARG A 61 17.53 -0.84 0.36
C ARG A 61 17.48 -1.20 -1.12
N ARG A 62 16.29 -1.48 -1.66
CA ARG A 62 16.13 -2.00 -3.04
C ARG A 62 16.06 -0.93 -4.12
N GLY A 63 15.77 0.33 -3.78
CA GLY A 63 15.52 1.38 -4.78
C GLY A 63 16.67 1.56 -5.80
N GLY A 64 16.32 1.84 -7.06
CA GLY A 64 17.24 1.94 -8.21
C GLY A 64 17.99 3.28 -8.33
N SER A 65 17.89 3.93 -9.50
CA SER A 65 18.54 5.23 -9.78
C SER A 65 18.13 6.33 -8.78
N LYS A 66 18.80 7.50 -8.79
CA LYS A 66 18.44 8.61 -7.90
C LYS A 66 16.98 9.08 -8.09
N SER A 67 16.48 9.17 -9.33
CA SER A 67 15.08 9.53 -9.63
C SER A 67 14.12 8.43 -9.16
N GLN A 68 14.42 7.17 -9.48
CA GLN A 68 13.63 6.01 -9.05
C GLN A 68 13.52 5.91 -7.53
N LYS A 69 14.60 6.20 -6.80
CA LYS A 69 14.60 6.21 -5.33
C LYS A 69 13.61 7.21 -4.74
N LYS A 70 13.32 8.33 -5.41
CA LYS A 70 12.37 9.35 -4.92
C LYS A 70 10.96 8.77 -4.84
N TRP A 71 10.38 8.35 -5.97
CA TRP A 71 9.01 7.80 -6.00
C TRP A 71 8.92 6.38 -5.43
N TRP A 72 9.99 5.58 -5.49
CA TRP A 72 10.02 4.26 -4.87
C TRP A 72 9.71 4.32 -3.37
N ARG A 73 10.26 5.32 -2.66
CA ARG A 73 10.02 5.52 -1.23
C ARG A 73 8.58 5.92 -0.89
N ILE A 74 7.84 6.45 -1.86
CA ILE A 74 6.46 6.92 -1.70
C ILE A 74 5.46 5.75 -1.74
N ILE A 75 5.78 4.67 -2.46
CA ILE A 75 4.86 3.55 -2.70
C ILE A 75 4.28 2.93 -1.42
N PRO A 76 5.08 2.52 -0.40
CA PRO A 76 4.53 1.90 0.81
C PRO A 76 3.56 2.83 1.53
N SER A 77 3.93 4.10 1.67
CA SER A 77 3.09 5.11 2.32
C SER A 77 1.78 5.32 1.57
N CYS A 78 1.79 5.34 0.22
CA CYS A 78 0.57 5.46 -0.59
C CYS A 78 -0.38 4.29 -0.37
N ILE A 79 0.17 3.07 -0.41
CA ILE A 79 -0.60 1.85 -0.20
C ILE A 79 -1.19 1.86 1.21
N TRP A 80 -0.38 2.10 2.23
CA TRP A 80 -0.83 2.11 3.63
C TRP A 80 -1.89 3.18 3.89
N TRP A 81 -1.70 4.39 3.36
CA TRP A 81 -2.70 5.45 3.49
C TRP A 81 -4.03 5.08 2.84
N THR A 82 -3.98 4.57 1.60
CA THR A 82 -5.18 4.18 0.86
C THR A 82 -5.92 3.03 1.55
N ILE A 83 -5.18 2.02 2.02
CA ILE A 83 -5.70 0.88 2.77
C ILE A 83 -6.32 1.32 4.10
N TRP A 84 -5.66 2.21 4.84
CA TRP A 84 -6.20 2.75 6.09
C TRP A 84 -7.50 3.54 5.85
N LYS A 85 -7.54 4.38 4.80
CA LYS A 85 -8.74 5.12 4.41
C LYS A 85 -9.89 4.19 4.01
N GLU A 86 -9.62 3.14 3.25
CA GLU A 86 -10.65 2.16 2.87
C GLU A 86 -11.16 1.38 4.09
N ARG A 87 -10.26 0.86 4.93
CA ARG A 87 -10.60 0.12 6.16
C ARG A 87 -11.49 0.98 7.06
N ASN A 88 -11.12 2.25 7.28
CA ASN A 88 -11.91 3.15 8.11
C ASN A 88 -13.25 3.52 7.47
N GLY A 89 -13.30 3.71 6.15
CA GLY A 89 -14.56 3.94 5.44
C GLY A 89 -15.54 2.77 5.61
N ARG A 90 -15.06 1.53 5.56
CA ARG A 90 -15.88 0.34 5.81
C ARG A 90 -16.31 0.21 7.26
N CYS A 91 -15.43 0.55 8.20
CA CYS A 91 -15.69 0.41 9.63
C CYS A 91 -16.65 1.49 10.17
N PHE A 92 -16.52 2.73 9.72
CA PHE A 92 -17.19 3.88 10.33
C PHE A 92 -18.19 4.59 9.43
N GLU A 93 -18.12 4.39 8.11
CA GLU A 93 -18.93 5.16 7.15
C GLU A 93 -19.79 4.26 6.24
N ASP A 94 -19.78 2.94 6.45
CA ASP A 94 -20.44 1.93 5.60
C ASP A 94 -20.09 2.07 4.10
N LYS A 95 -18.89 2.61 3.81
CA LYS A 95 -18.41 2.83 2.45
C LYS A 95 -17.57 1.64 2.01
N ILE A 96 -18.11 0.82 1.12
CA ILE A 96 -17.41 -0.30 0.50
C ILE A 96 -17.07 0.05 -0.95
N ARG A 97 -15.78 0.10 -1.29
CA ARG A 97 -15.34 0.30 -2.68
C ARG A 97 -14.84 -1.00 -3.29
N SER A 98 -14.94 -1.11 -4.61
CA SER A 98 -14.35 -2.23 -5.33
C SER A 98 -12.83 -2.19 -5.21
N ILE A 99 -12.17 -3.34 -5.41
CA ILE A 99 -10.71 -3.36 -5.46
C ILE A 99 -10.15 -2.51 -6.61
N HIS A 100 -10.92 -2.34 -7.69
CA HIS A 100 -10.53 -1.47 -8.82
C HIS A 100 -10.51 0.00 -8.40
N ASP A 101 -11.55 0.46 -7.69
CA ASP A 101 -11.61 1.84 -7.19
C ASP A 101 -10.49 2.12 -6.19
N VAL A 102 -10.17 1.16 -5.31
CA VAL A 102 -9.08 1.31 -4.35
C VAL A 102 -7.73 1.36 -5.05
N LYS A 103 -7.51 0.51 -6.05
CA LYS A 103 -6.30 0.56 -6.90
C LYS A 103 -6.18 1.92 -7.59
N TRP A 104 -7.26 2.41 -8.19
CA TRP A 104 -7.30 3.71 -8.84
C TRP A 104 -6.94 4.84 -7.87
N LYS A 105 -7.59 4.90 -6.71
CA LYS A 105 -7.27 5.88 -5.66
C LYS A 105 -5.84 5.80 -5.16
N CYS A 106 -5.29 4.60 -5.10
CA CYS A 106 -3.89 4.41 -4.71
C CYS A 106 -2.94 5.01 -5.75
N LEU A 107 -3.25 4.88 -7.04
CA LEU A 107 -2.49 5.51 -8.13
C LEU A 107 -2.66 7.03 -8.14
N GLU A 108 -3.87 7.55 -7.92
CA GLU A 108 -4.11 8.99 -7.77
C GLU A 108 -3.29 9.57 -6.61
N THR A 109 -3.28 8.87 -5.46
CA THR A 109 -2.50 9.26 -4.28
C THR A 109 -1.00 9.25 -4.59
N LEU A 110 -0.51 8.21 -5.27
CA LEU A 110 0.88 8.11 -5.70
C LEU A 110 1.26 9.28 -6.60
N PHE A 111 0.48 9.53 -7.66
CA PHE A 111 0.75 10.62 -8.59
C PHE A 111 0.75 11.98 -7.89
N PHE A 112 -0.23 12.23 -7.02
CA PHE A 112 -0.31 13.46 -6.24
C PHE A 112 0.93 13.65 -5.35
N TRP A 113 1.36 12.61 -4.62
CA TRP A 113 2.55 12.70 -3.76
C TRP A 113 3.85 12.76 -4.55
N CYS A 114 3.97 12.06 -5.68
CA CYS A 114 5.13 12.17 -6.56
C CYS A 114 5.25 13.58 -7.16
N LYS A 115 4.14 14.16 -7.64
CA LYS A 115 4.11 15.54 -8.13
C LYS A 115 4.53 16.54 -7.06
N GLN A 116 4.12 16.33 -5.81
CA GLN A 116 4.45 17.27 -4.73
C GLN A 116 5.87 17.12 -4.19
N ASN A 117 6.44 15.91 -4.18
CA ASN A 117 7.68 15.61 -3.45
C ASN A 117 8.85 15.21 -4.35
N CYS A 118 8.63 14.90 -5.62
CA CYS A 118 9.63 14.20 -6.44
C CYS A 118 9.78 14.70 -7.86
N ILE A 119 8.70 15.21 -8.46
CA ILE A 119 8.61 15.64 -9.85
C ILE A 119 8.51 17.17 -9.86
N GLU A 120 9.59 17.82 -10.28
CA GLU A 120 9.65 19.27 -10.45
C GLU A 120 9.54 19.67 -11.93
N GLU A 121 9.96 18.78 -12.83
CA GLU A 121 10.06 19.01 -14.27
C GLU A 121 9.31 17.93 -15.09
N VAL A 122 9.03 18.22 -16.37
CA VAL A 122 8.28 17.32 -17.27
C VAL A 122 9.08 16.04 -17.56
N GLU A 123 10.40 16.15 -17.62
CA GLU A 123 11.33 15.06 -17.85
C GLU A 123 11.28 14.02 -16.73
N GLU A 124 11.18 14.45 -15.47
CA GLU A 124 11.02 13.56 -14.32
C GLU A 124 9.65 12.86 -14.34
N LEU A 125 8.61 13.53 -14.86
CA LEU A 125 7.31 12.91 -15.09
C LEU A 125 7.37 11.85 -16.19
N VAL A 126 8.07 12.12 -17.29
CA VAL A 126 8.25 11.14 -18.38
C VAL A 126 9.06 9.94 -17.90
N ASP A 127 10.12 10.14 -17.11
CA ASP A 127 10.87 9.03 -16.47
C ASP A 127 9.98 8.22 -15.53
N PHE A 128 9.17 8.89 -14.71
CA PHE A 128 8.20 8.22 -13.84
C PHE A 128 7.18 7.39 -14.63
N LEU A 129 6.57 7.96 -15.66
CA LEU A 129 5.60 7.25 -16.50
C LEU A 129 6.23 6.13 -17.32
N GLY A 130 7.49 6.30 -17.77
CA GLY A 130 8.23 5.27 -18.49
C GLY A 130 8.76 4.13 -17.61
N THR A 131 8.78 4.31 -16.28
CA THR A 131 9.20 3.29 -15.31
C THR A 131 8.03 2.58 -14.62
N LEU A 132 6.79 3.09 -14.76
CA LEU A 132 5.55 2.40 -14.43
C LEU A 132 5.19 1.29 -15.42
#